data_AF-A0A7C2FSM8-F1
#
_entry.id   AF-A0A7C2FSM8-F1
#
_cell.length_a   1.000
_cell.length_b   1.000
_cell.length_c   1.000
_cell.angle_alpha   90.00
_cell.angle_beta   90.00
_cell.angle_gamma   90.00
#
_symmetry.space_group_name_H-M   'P 1'
#
loop_
_entity.id
_entity.type
_entity.pdbx_description
1 polymer ?
#
loop_
_entity_poly.entity_id
_entity_poly.type
_entity_poly.pdbx_seq_one_letter_code
_entity_poly.pdbx_strand_id
1 'polypeptide(L)'
;MLADPLLRQLSRIYQRPLETPEAACDAVRADPGILASALFLEAAESDDVTSVETALAYCDARLAELAPFVGDLAPAIRERFAEKVAAWSAVG
;
A
#
# COMPACT_ATOMS: atom_id res chain seq x y z
N MET A 1 -0.63 -19.31 -11.27
CA MET A 1 -1.53 -18.95 -10.14
C MET A 1 -0.76 -18.11 -9.11
N LEU A 2 -0.35 -16.89 -9.46
CA LEU A 2 0.41 -15.99 -8.57
C LEU A 2 -0.49 -15.07 -7.71
N ALA A 3 -1.82 -15.20 -7.79
CA ALA A 3 -2.75 -14.16 -7.30
C ALA A 3 -3.36 -14.41 -5.90
N ASP A 4 -3.18 -15.57 -5.27
CA ASP A 4 -3.99 -15.92 -4.09
C ASP A 4 -3.61 -15.14 -2.79
N PRO A 5 -2.32 -14.96 -2.43
CA PRO A 5 -1.96 -14.21 -1.21
C PRO A 5 -2.21 -12.70 -1.33
N LEU A 6 -1.92 -12.11 -2.50
CA LEU A 6 -2.06 -10.67 -2.73
C LEU A 6 -3.54 -10.26 -2.79
N LEU A 7 -4.40 -11.07 -3.43
CA LEU A 7 -5.85 -10.84 -3.41
C LEU A 7 -6.42 -10.93 -2.00
N ARG A 8 -5.94 -11.87 -1.17
CA ARG A 8 -6.30 -11.95 0.25
C ARG A 8 -5.83 -10.75 1.05
N GLN A 9 -4.66 -10.21 0.76
CA GLN A 9 -4.21 -8.97 1.39
C GLN A 9 -5.08 -7.78 0.98
N LEU A 10 -5.30 -7.59 -0.31
CA LEU A 10 -6.15 -6.50 -0.81
C LEU A 10 -7.58 -6.64 -0.29
N SER A 11 -8.12 -7.85 -0.19
CA SER A 11 -9.45 -8.08 0.39
C SER A 11 -9.54 -7.61 1.85
N ARG A 12 -8.47 -7.80 2.63
CA ARG A 12 -8.38 -7.30 4.02
C ARG A 12 -8.27 -5.77 4.06
N ILE A 13 -7.41 -5.18 3.22
CA ILE A 13 -7.20 -3.74 3.12
C ILE A 13 -8.50 -3.00 2.74
N TYR A 14 -9.21 -3.51 1.73
CA TYR A 14 -10.46 -2.92 1.23
C TYR A 14 -11.71 -3.46 1.94
N GLN A 15 -11.53 -4.28 2.98
CA GLN A 15 -12.59 -4.86 3.81
C GLN A 15 -13.74 -5.50 3.02
N ARG A 16 -13.42 -6.17 1.90
CA ARG A 16 -14.40 -6.85 1.04
C ARG A 16 -13.72 -7.98 0.25
N PRO A 17 -14.45 -9.03 -0.15
CA PRO A 17 -13.86 -10.07 -0.98
C PRO A 17 -13.47 -9.54 -2.37
N LEU A 18 -12.22 -9.74 -2.76
CA LEU A 18 -11.69 -9.45 -4.09
C LEU A 18 -11.23 -10.78 -4.72
N GLU A 19 -12.16 -11.44 -5.40
CA GLU A 19 -11.96 -12.81 -5.91
C GLU A 19 -11.19 -12.85 -7.24
N THR A 20 -11.04 -11.71 -7.92
CA THR A 20 -10.33 -11.61 -9.20
C THR A 20 -9.32 -10.46 -9.21
N PRO A 21 -8.26 -10.55 -10.04
CA PRO A 21 -7.33 -9.45 -10.26
C PRO A 21 -8.01 -8.17 -10.72
N GLU A 22 -9.01 -8.26 -11.60
CA GLU A 22 -9.75 -7.12 -12.12
C GLU A 22 -10.50 -6.40 -11.00
N ALA A 23 -11.18 -7.14 -10.12
CA ALA A 23 -11.87 -6.57 -8.96
C ALA A 23 -10.90 -5.86 -8.01
N ALA A 24 -9.68 -6.39 -7.87
CA ALA A 24 -8.63 -5.78 -7.06
C ALA A 24 -8.07 -4.49 -7.70
N CYS A 25 -7.81 -4.49 -9.00
CA CYS A 25 -7.44 -3.28 -9.74
C CYS A 25 -8.52 -2.20 -9.62
N ASP A 26 -9.79 -2.57 -9.75
CA ASP A 26 -10.91 -1.65 -9.64
C ASP A 26 -11.06 -1.09 -8.22
N ALA A 27 -10.79 -1.90 -7.19
CA ALA A 27 -10.75 -1.43 -5.80
C ALA A 27 -9.66 -0.38 -5.59
N VAL A 28 -8.44 -0.66 -6.08
CA VAL A 28 -7.29 0.26 -5.98
C VAL A 28 -7.53 1.55 -6.76
N ARG A 29 -8.14 1.45 -7.95
CA ARG A 29 -8.48 2.62 -8.76
C ARG A 29 -9.56 3.48 -8.12
N ALA A 30 -10.56 2.85 -7.49
CA ALA A 30 -11.65 3.58 -6.84
C ALA A 30 -11.13 4.42 -5.67
N ASP A 31 -10.18 3.91 -4.88
CA ASP A 31 -9.54 4.69 -3.84
C ASP A 31 -8.10 4.24 -3.52
N PRO A 32 -7.08 4.83 -4.18
CA PRO A 32 -5.68 4.49 -3.91
C PRO A 32 -5.22 4.94 -2.50
N GLY A 33 -5.97 5.82 -1.83
CA GLY A 33 -5.64 6.35 -0.50
C GLY A 33 -5.82 5.31 0.60
N ILE A 34 -6.72 4.34 0.41
CA ILE A 34 -6.89 3.21 1.33
C ILE A 34 -5.61 2.38 1.34
N LEU A 35 -5.08 2.02 0.17
CA LEU A 35 -3.83 1.27 0.09
C LEU A 35 -2.65 2.05 0.68
N ALA A 36 -2.51 3.34 0.37
CA ALA A 36 -1.47 4.18 0.96
C ALA A 36 -1.54 4.20 2.50
N SER A 37 -2.75 4.30 3.06
CA SER A 37 -2.98 4.30 4.50
C SER A 37 -2.66 2.95 5.14
N ALA A 38 -3.06 1.85 4.50
CA ALA A 38 -2.78 0.51 4.98
C ALA A 38 -1.27 0.22 4.98
N LEU A 39 -0.56 0.55 3.90
CA LEU A 39 0.89 0.39 3.84
C LEU A 39 1.60 1.25 4.90
N PHE A 40 1.11 2.46 5.17
CA PHE A 40 1.65 3.31 6.23
C PHE A 40 1.50 2.67 7.61
N LEU A 41 0.34 2.07 7.92
CA LEU A 41 0.14 1.35 9.17
C LEU A 41 1.03 0.11 9.26
N GLU A 42 1.14 -0.68 8.19
CA GLU A 42 2.06 -1.82 8.11
C GLU A 42 3.51 -1.38 8.37
N ALA A 43 3.93 -0.24 7.80
CA ALA A 43 5.27 0.32 8.00
C ALA A 43 5.47 0.81 9.45
N ALA A 44 4.49 1.48 10.05
CA ALA A 44 4.58 1.98 11.43
C ALA A 44 4.65 0.86 12.48
N GLU A 45 4.12 -0.33 12.16
CA GLU A 45 4.20 -1.52 13.01
C GLU A 45 5.45 -2.37 12.75
N SER A 46 6.25 -2.06 11.73
CA SER A 46 7.43 -2.82 11.36
C SER A 46 8.66 -2.36 12.13
N ASP A 47 9.34 -3.28 12.82
CA ASP A 47 10.60 -3.01 13.52
C ASP A 47 11.74 -2.60 12.55
N ASP A 48 11.63 -2.95 11.26
CA ASP A 48 12.61 -2.60 10.23
C ASP A 48 12.47 -1.14 9.75
N VAL A 49 11.36 -0.47 10.07
CA VAL A 49 11.10 0.93 9.67
C VAL A 49 11.49 1.85 10.83
N THR A 50 12.68 2.43 10.73
CA THR A 50 13.31 3.22 11.79
C THR A 50 13.50 4.70 11.44
N SER A 51 13.15 5.08 10.20
CA SER A 51 13.36 6.42 9.66
C SER A 51 12.39 6.70 8.51
N VAL A 52 12.28 7.96 8.11
CA VAL A 52 11.53 8.36 6.90
C VAL A 52 12.06 7.64 5.65
N GLU A 53 13.38 7.51 5.52
CA GLU A 53 14.01 6.83 4.39
C GLU A 53 13.63 5.34 4.32
N THR A 54 13.69 4.63 5.45
CA THR A 54 13.32 3.22 5.52
C THR A 54 11.82 3.01 5.32
N ALA A 55 10.97 3.94 5.76
CA ALA A 55 9.53 3.92 5.47
C ALA A 55 9.24 4.07 3.97
N LEU A 56 9.92 5.00 3.28
CA LEU A 56 9.75 5.20 1.84
C LEU A 56 10.27 4.00 1.02
N ALA A 57 11.37 3.38 1.46
CA ALA A 57 11.89 2.15 0.88
C ALA A 57 10.93 0.97 1.08
N TYR A 58 10.33 0.86 2.27
CA TYR A 58 9.27 -0.11 2.55
C TYR A 58 8.11 0.07 1.57
N CYS A 59 7.61 1.29 1.40
CA CYS A 59 6.53 1.58 0.44
C CYS A 59 6.89 1.14 -0.99
N ASP A 60 8.10 1.46 -1.47
CA ASP A 60 8.55 1.07 -2.81
C ASP A 60 8.57 -0.46 -2.99
N ALA A 61 9.08 -1.19 -2.00
CA ALA A 61 9.10 -2.64 -2.03
C ALA A 61 7.68 -3.22 -2.12
N ARG A 62 6.75 -2.72 -1.30
CA ARG A 62 5.35 -3.17 -1.31
C ARG A 62 4.64 -2.83 -2.62
N LEU A 63 4.90 -1.65 -3.19
CA LEU A 63 4.35 -1.26 -4.49
C LEU A 63 4.90 -2.11 -5.63
N ALA A 64 6.17 -2.53 -5.56
CA ALA A 64 6.76 -3.46 -6.53
C ALA A 64 6.10 -4.85 -6.44
N GLU A 65 5.81 -5.36 -5.25
CA GLU A 65 5.07 -6.61 -5.06
C GLU A 65 3.63 -6.52 -5.59
N LEU A 66 2.98 -5.36 -5.36
CA LEU A 66 1.61 -5.09 -5.79
C LEU A 66 1.50 -4.55 -7.21
N ALA A 67 2.60 -4.48 -7.97
CA ALA A 67 2.66 -3.93 -9.32
C ALA A 67 1.53 -4.42 -10.25
N PRO A 68 1.11 -5.70 -10.23
CA PRO A 68 0.00 -6.18 -11.05
C PRO A 68 -1.36 -5.49 -10.79
N PHE A 69 -1.56 -4.92 -9.60
CA PHE A 69 -2.82 -4.31 -9.17
C PHE A 69 -2.77 -2.78 -9.11
N VAL A 70 -1.61 -2.22 -8.80
CA VAL A 70 -1.44 -0.75 -8.69
C VAL A 70 -1.18 -0.11 -10.05
N GLY A 71 -0.46 -0.78 -10.95
CA GLY A 71 -0.15 -0.26 -12.28
C GLY A 71 0.37 1.19 -12.27
N ASP A 72 -0.32 2.06 -12.99
CA ASP A 72 -0.03 3.49 -13.13
C ASP A 72 -0.38 4.32 -11.89
N LEU A 73 -1.08 3.76 -10.91
CA LEU A 73 -1.44 4.44 -9.66
C LEU A 73 -0.31 4.41 -8.62
N ALA A 74 0.76 3.63 -8.84
CA ALA A 74 1.87 3.50 -7.88
C ALA A 74 2.47 4.86 -7.45
N PRO A 75 2.72 5.84 -8.35
CA PRO A 75 3.21 7.16 -7.95
C PRO A 75 2.24 7.91 -7.03
N ALA A 76 0.93 7.85 -7.30
CA ALA A 76 -0.09 8.51 -6.49
C ALA A 76 -0.24 7.87 -5.10
N ILE A 77 -0.11 6.53 -5.02
CA ILE A 77 -0.12 5.80 -3.75
C ILE A 77 1.12 6.17 -2.93
N ARG A 78 2.30 6.22 -3.58
CA ARG A 78 3.56 6.63 -2.96
C ARG A 78 3.51 8.06 -2.41
N GLU A 79 2.97 9.00 -3.18
CA GLU A 79 2.81 10.39 -2.75
C GLU A 79 1.96 10.48 -1.48
N ARG A 80 0.77 9.86 -1.48
CA ARG A 80 -0.12 9.81 -0.30
C ARG A 80 0.51 9.10 0.90
N PHE A 81 1.33 8.09 0.67
CA PHE A 81 2.09 7.45 1.74
C PHE A 81 3.14 8.41 2.32
N ALA A 82 3.89 9.10 1.46
CA ALA A 82 4.93 10.05 1.88
C ALA A 82 4.35 11.21 2.70
N GLU A 83 3.18 11.73 2.35
CA GLU A 83 2.45 12.74 3.14
C GLU A 83 2.19 12.26 4.57
N LYS A 84 1.80 10.99 4.75
CA LYS A 84 1.54 10.40 6.07
C LYS A 84 2.82 10.24 6.88
N VAL A 85 3.90 9.77 6.24
CA VAL A 85 5.21 9.66 6.89
C VAL A 85 5.73 11.02 7.33
N ALA A 86 5.60 12.04 6.48
CA ALA A 86 5.99 13.40 6.83
C ALA A 86 5.19 13.93 8.03
N ALA A 87 3.87 13.73 8.03
CA ALA A 87 3.01 14.12 9.15
C ALA A 87 3.37 13.39 10.45
N TRP A 88 3.69 12.09 10.39
CA TRP A 88 4.12 11.31 11.55
C TRP A 88 5.46 11.80 12.11
N SER A 89 6.44 12.07 11.24
CA SER A 89 7.76 12.60 11.65
C SER A 89 7.71 14.01 12.25
N ALA A 90 6.66 14.79 11.98
CA ALA A 90 6.50 16.13 12.53
C ALA A 90 5.91 16.13 13.94
N VAL A 91 5.35 15.01 14.39
CA VAL A 91 4.71 14.84 15.70
C VAL A 91 5.61 14.08 16.69
N GLY A 92 6.54 13.27 16.20
CA GLY A 92 7.56 12.57 17.00
C GLY A 92 8.80 13.41 17.27
#